data_AF-A0A1Y6ECN3-F1
#
_entry.id   AF-A0A1Y6ECN3-F1
#
_cell.length_a   1.000
_cell.length_b   1.000
_cell.length_c   1.000
_cell.angle_alpha   90.00
_cell.angle_beta   90.00
_cell.angle_gamma   90.00
#
_symmetry.space_group_name_H-M   'P 1'
#
loop_
_entity.id
_entity.type
_entity.pdbx_description
1 polymer ?
#
loop_
_entity_poly.entity_id
_entity_poly.type
_entity_poly.pdbx_seq_one_letter_code
_entity_poly.pdbx_strand_id
1 'polypeptide(L)'
;MRPGISKSTCFRGAAFKLPFFLLLPFSVAAADLPDLQQEIENPMQQEAFSEPSEIAPEVVFSEWELEPVDEAEEAALSINEPMYFVVGGNVDGSGDLTSRFQISFKYRMFSEDGLFVKHLPWLEKFHLGYTQTSLWNLSAESKPFEDTTYRPSFFWELNTPQFGWKPDYWRFGYEHESNGQAGDESRSVDTLFIQPAWSFNIGDKNLVIAPKLSTYINKGDENDDVVDYRGRSGLTIRYGSEDGFLASLTTRYGLQRFGNAQLDLTYPIRQKIFSRAGGYIYLQFFHGYGESLLNYDEKEPLRVRLGFAIVR
;
A
#
# COMPACT_ATOMS: atom_id res chain seq x y z
N MET A 1 72.20 -1.99 -14.64
CA MET A 1 71.17 -1.74 -15.67
C MET A 1 70.69 -3.10 -16.18
N ARG A 2 69.45 -3.48 -15.86
CA ARG A 2 68.82 -4.74 -16.32
C ARG A 2 67.75 -4.38 -17.36
N PRO A 3 67.64 -5.10 -18.49
CA PRO A 3 66.60 -4.86 -19.48
C PRO A 3 65.31 -5.61 -19.14
N GLY A 4 64.19 -5.04 -19.59
CA GLY A 4 62.83 -5.49 -19.32
C GLY A 4 62.41 -6.74 -20.07
N ILE A 5 61.43 -7.42 -19.50
CA ILE A 5 60.65 -8.48 -20.13
C ILE A 5 59.18 -8.17 -19.90
N SER A 6 58.48 -7.92 -21.01
CA SER A 6 57.02 -7.88 -21.13
C SER A 6 56.46 -9.30 -21.03
N LYS A 7 55.44 -9.50 -20.19
CA LYS A 7 54.49 -10.61 -20.29
C LYS A 7 53.09 -10.13 -19.94
N SER A 8 52.27 -9.96 -20.97
CA SER A 8 50.81 -9.89 -20.88
C SER A 8 50.28 -11.29 -20.58
N THR A 9 49.45 -11.40 -19.53
CA THR A 9 48.68 -12.63 -19.25
C THR A 9 47.21 -12.26 -19.26
N CYS A 10 46.48 -12.83 -20.23
CA CYS A 10 45.07 -12.64 -20.48
C CYS A 10 44.27 -13.53 -19.50
N PHE A 11 43.48 -12.92 -18.62
CA PHE A 11 42.47 -13.63 -17.82
C PHE A 11 41.16 -13.69 -18.62
N ARG A 12 40.76 -14.90 -19.04
CA ARG A 12 39.40 -15.17 -19.53
C ARG A 12 38.49 -15.36 -18.31
N GLY A 13 37.67 -14.35 -18.01
CA GLY A 13 36.54 -14.45 -17.09
C GLY A 13 35.35 -15.12 -17.78
N ALA A 14 34.78 -16.12 -17.12
CA ALA A 14 33.58 -16.83 -17.55
C ALA A 14 32.36 -15.90 -17.49
N ALA A 15 31.65 -15.75 -18.61
CA ALA A 15 30.39 -15.01 -18.69
C ALA A 15 29.24 -15.92 -18.22
N PHE A 16 28.60 -15.52 -17.12
CA PHE A 16 27.37 -16.11 -16.60
C PHE A 16 26.20 -15.59 -17.45
N LYS A 17 25.56 -16.47 -18.25
CA LYS A 17 24.38 -16.13 -19.05
C LYS A 17 23.11 -16.40 -18.21
N LEU A 18 22.39 -15.35 -17.81
CA LEU A 18 21.01 -15.47 -17.34
C LEU A 18 20.05 -15.71 -18.53
N PRO A 19 18.99 -16.51 -18.36
CA PRO A 19 17.99 -16.71 -19.41
C PRO A 19 17.10 -15.47 -19.54
N PHE A 20 16.96 -15.05 -20.79
CA PHE A 20 16.11 -13.98 -21.28
C PHE A 20 14.63 -14.42 -21.15
N PHE A 21 13.87 -13.85 -20.22
CA PHE A 21 12.42 -14.01 -20.19
C PHE A 21 11.77 -13.00 -21.14
N LEU A 22 10.83 -13.50 -21.96
CA LEU A 22 10.05 -12.75 -22.94
C LEU A 22 9.45 -11.47 -22.35
N LEU A 23 9.82 -10.32 -22.92
CA LEU A 23 8.99 -9.12 -22.94
C LEU A 23 7.96 -9.30 -24.06
N LEU A 24 6.68 -9.48 -23.70
CA LEU A 24 5.57 -9.29 -24.64
C LEU A 24 5.20 -7.80 -24.61
N PRO A 25 5.19 -7.09 -25.75
CA PRO A 25 4.63 -5.75 -25.80
C PRO A 25 3.10 -5.84 -25.73
N PHE A 26 2.49 -5.28 -24.68
CA PHE A 26 1.07 -4.95 -24.70
C PHE A 26 0.89 -3.76 -25.65
N SER A 27 0.39 -4.02 -26.85
CA SER A 27 -0.12 -2.99 -27.75
C SER A 27 -1.63 -3.08 -27.73
N VAL A 28 -2.29 -2.10 -27.09
CA VAL A 28 -3.74 -1.95 -27.18
C VAL A 28 -4.03 -1.29 -28.52
N ALA A 29 -4.36 -2.10 -29.52
CA ALA A 29 -5.03 -1.60 -30.72
C ALA A 29 -6.49 -1.32 -30.34
N ALA A 30 -6.94 -0.09 -30.57
CA ALA A 30 -8.36 0.25 -30.53
C ALA A 30 -9.07 -0.59 -31.61
N ALA A 31 -9.87 -1.57 -31.18
CA ALA A 31 -10.78 -2.28 -32.04
C ALA A 31 -12.09 -1.48 -32.10
N ASP A 32 -12.51 -1.09 -33.29
CA ASP A 32 -13.83 -0.52 -33.55
C ASP A 32 -14.91 -1.51 -33.10
N LEU A 33 -15.67 -1.14 -32.06
CA LEU A 33 -16.82 -1.89 -31.58
C LEU A 33 -18.06 -1.48 -32.39
N PRO A 34 -18.85 -2.42 -32.91
CA PRO A 34 -20.12 -2.09 -33.56
C PRO A 34 -21.15 -1.62 -32.53
N ASP A 35 -21.96 -0.64 -32.92
CA ASP A 35 -23.05 -0.06 -32.16
C ASP A 35 -24.17 -1.12 -31.97
N LEU A 36 -24.32 -1.63 -30.74
CA LEU A 36 -25.34 -2.59 -30.36
C LEU A 36 -26.42 -1.89 -29.53
N GLN A 37 -27.29 -1.14 -30.20
CA GLN A 37 -28.63 -0.86 -29.70
C GLN A 37 -29.51 -2.07 -29.97
N GLN A 38 -29.53 -3.02 -29.04
CA GLN A 38 -30.61 -4.01 -28.94
C GLN A 38 -31.49 -3.65 -27.75
N GLU A 39 -32.72 -3.30 -28.08
CA GLU A 39 -33.85 -3.06 -27.18
C GLU A 39 -34.21 -4.41 -26.51
N ILE A 40 -33.93 -4.54 -25.21
CA ILE A 40 -34.31 -5.73 -24.45
C ILE A 40 -35.80 -5.61 -24.10
N GLU A 41 -36.67 -6.18 -24.94
CA GLU A 41 -38.05 -6.45 -24.56
C GLU A 41 -38.07 -7.46 -23.40
N ASN A 42 -38.70 -7.07 -22.29
CA ASN A 42 -38.81 -7.87 -21.08
C ASN A 42 -40.01 -8.83 -21.19
N PRO A 43 -39.81 -10.15 -21.32
CA PRO A 43 -40.91 -11.09 -21.59
C PRO A 43 -41.73 -11.46 -20.33
N MET A 44 -41.49 -10.82 -19.19
CA MET A 44 -42.11 -11.18 -17.89
C MET A 44 -43.37 -10.38 -17.54
N GLN A 45 -44.22 -10.05 -18.52
CA GLN A 45 -45.53 -9.46 -18.26
C GLN A 45 -46.62 -10.11 -19.10
N GLN A 46 -46.94 -11.35 -18.78
CA GLN A 46 -48.28 -11.91 -18.89
C GLN A 46 -48.26 -13.31 -18.29
N GLU A 47 -48.66 -13.42 -17.02
CA GLU A 47 -49.56 -14.50 -16.60
C GLU A 47 -50.19 -14.16 -15.25
N ALA A 48 -51.51 -14.31 -15.22
CA ALA A 48 -52.40 -13.86 -14.17
C ALA A 48 -52.29 -14.75 -12.92
N PHE A 49 -52.47 -14.12 -11.76
CA PHE A 49 -52.59 -14.77 -10.46
C PHE A 49 -53.72 -15.82 -10.45
N SER A 50 -53.36 -17.07 -10.19
CA SER A 50 -54.26 -18.10 -9.67
C SER A 50 -53.61 -18.68 -8.41
N GLU A 51 -54.23 -18.49 -7.25
CA GLU A 51 -53.78 -19.10 -6.00
C GLU A 51 -53.95 -20.63 -6.03
N PRO A 52 -53.01 -21.38 -5.42
CA PRO A 52 -53.45 -22.55 -4.68
C PRO A 52 -52.75 -22.75 -3.32
N SER A 53 -53.63 -22.96 -2.33
CA SER A 53 -53.60 -23.93 -1.21
C SER A 53 -52.34 -24.16 -0.36
N GLU A 54 -52.56 -24.01 0.95
CA GLU A 54 -51.84 -24.58 2.09
C GLU A 54 -51.16 -25.93 1.79
N ILE A 55 -49.83 -25.94 1.84
CA ILE A 55 -48.95 -26.74 2.71
C ILE A 55 -47.55 -26.13 2.51
N ALA A 56 -47.13 -25.23 3.39
CA ALA A 56 -45.74 -24.76 3.41
C ALA A 56 -44.89 -25.79 4.16
N PRO A 57 -43.83 -26.37 3.56
CA PRO A 57 -42.84 -27.09 4.34
C PRO A 57 -42.19 -26.09 5.29
N GLU A 58 -42.13 -26.42 6.58
CA GLU A 58 -41.42 -25.64 7.58
C GLU A 58 -39.96 -25.53 7.14
N VAL A 59 -39.55 -24.34 6.70
CA VAL A 59 -38.15 -24.04 6.37
C VAL A 59 -37.40 -24.01 7.69
N VAL A 60 -36.83 -25.16 8.05
CA VAL A 60 -35.84 -25.25 9.11
C VAL A 60 -34.59 -24.54 8.58
N PHE A 61 -34.42 -23.28 8.97
CA PHE A 61 -33.13 -22.63 8.88
C PHE A 61 -32.20 -23.39 9.83
N SER A 62 -31.33 -24.23 9.29
CA SER A 62 -30.22 -24.77 10.07
C SER A 62 -29.46 -23.59 10.66
N GLU A 63 -29.41 -23.49 11.98
CA GLU A 63 -28.51 -22.59 12.68
C GLU A 63 -27.12 -22.79 12.07
N TRP A 64 -26.57 -21.71 11.52
CA TRP A 64 -25.19 -21.67 11.10
C TRP A 64 -24.40 -21.70 12.41
N GLU A 65 -24.05 -22.89 12.89
CA GLU A 65 -23.04 -23.05 13.93
C GLU A 65 -21.76 -22.46 13.36
N LEU A 66 -21.47 -21.23 13.77
CA LEU A 66 -20.16 -20.63 13.61
C LEU A 66 -19.20 -21.52 14.39
N GLU A 67 -18.53 -22.43 13.69
CA GLU A 67 -17.35 -23.08 14.26
C GLU A 67 -16.42 -21.97 14.77
N PRO A 68 -15.85 -22.13 15.97
CA PRO A 68 -14.93 -21.16 16.51
C PRO A 68 -13.76 -21.06 15.53
N VAL A 69 -13.71 -19.95 14.78
CA VAL A 69 -12.56 -19.63 13.92
C VAL A 69 -11.38 -19.51 14.86
N ASP A 70 -10.46 -20.47 14.78
CA ASP A 70 -9.20 -20.44 15.50
C ASP A 70 -8.56 -19.05 15.33
N GLU A 71 -8.22 -18.41 16.44
CA GLU A 71 -7.43 -17.18 16.45
C GLU A 71 -6.06 -17.46 15.80
N ALA A 72 -5.92 -17.18 14.49
CA ALA A 72 -4.74 -16.58 13.84
C ALA A 72 -4.57 -16.87 12.33
N GLU A 73 -5.59 -17.27 11.56
CA GLU A 73 -5.48 -17.15 10.09
C GLU A 73 -5.84 -15.74 9.63
N GLU A 74 -4.84 -15.00 9.15
CA GLU A 74 -5.08 -13.74 8.47
C GLU A 74 -5.97 -13.99 7.23
N ALA A 75 -7.10 -13.29 7.16
CA ALA A 75 -8.03 -13.39 6.04
C ALA A 75 -7.29 -13.17 4.71
N ALA A 76 -7.70 -13.87 3.65
CA ALA A 76 -7.03 -13.80 2.35
C ALA A 76 -6.92 -12.36 1.82
N LEU A 77 -7.95 -11.53 2.06
CA LEU A 77 -7.89 -10.08 1.91
C LEU A 77 -7.77 -9.45 3.31
N SER A 78 -6.70 -8.69 3.53
CA SER A 78 -6.41 -8.08 4.82
C SER A 78 -5.80 -6.68 4.70
N ILE A 79 -5.47 -6.08 5.84
CA ILE A 79 -4.99 -4.70 5.93
C ILE A 79 -3.52 -4.64 5.54
N ASN A 80 -3.14 -3.68 4.71
CA ASN A 80 -1.75 -3.45 4.32
C ASN A 80 -1.13 -2.22 5.01
N GLU A 81 -1.86 -1.11 5.01
CA GLU A 81 -1.49 0.16 5.66
C GLU A 81 -2.75 0.81 6.29
N PRO A 82 -2.63 1.86 7.11
CA PRO A 82 -3.78 2.56 7.68
C PRO A 82 -4.77 3.03 6.60
N MET A 83 -6.06 2.99 6.94
CA MET A 83 -7.13 3.55 6.10
C MET A 83 -7.86 4.63 6.88
N TYR A 84 -7.78 5.85 6.37
CA TYR A 84 -8.21 7.05 7.08
C TYR A 84 -8.77 8.09 6.12
N PHE A 85 -9.51 9.03 6.68
CA PHE A 85 -9.94 10.27 6.06
C PHE A 85 -9.71 11.40 7.06
N VAL A 86 -8.87 12.37 6.70
CA VAL A 86 -8.51 13.51 7.56
C VAL A 86 -8.66 14.82 6.79
N VAL A 87 -8.91 15.91 7.51
CA VAL A 87 -9.10 17.26 6.95
C VAL A 87 -8.27 18.27 7.73
N GLY A 88 -7.61 19.20 7.05
CA GLY A 88 -6.90 20.30 7.68
C GLY A 88 -6.02 21.09 6.72
N GLY A 89 -5.08 21.85 7.26
CA GLY A 89 -4.27 22.81 6.49
C GLY A 89 -2.97 23.19 7.19
N ASN A 90 -2.30 24.21 6.69
CA ASN A 90 -1.02 24.66 7.24
C ASN A 90 -1.23 25.41 8.55
N VAL A 91 -0.38 25.16 9.54
CA VAL A 91 -0.47 25.81 10.87
C VAL A 91 -0.18 27.30 10.81
N ASP A 92 0.60 27.75 9.82
CA ASP A 92 0.90 29.17 9.60
C ASP A 92 -0.21 29.93 8.85
N GLY A 93 -1.30 29.24 8.50
CA GLY A 93 -2.44 29.81 7.77
C GLY A 93 -2.21 29.97 6.26
N SER A 94 -1.08 29.51 5.72
CA SER A 94 -0.84 29.47 4.28
C SER A 94 -1.55 28.27 3.61
N GLY A 95 -1.64 28.30 2.28
CA GLY A 95 -2.15 27.18 1.49
C GLY A 95 -3.63 26.88 1.69
N ASP A 96 -4.05 25.76 1.10
CA ASP A 96 -5.45 25.36 1.04
C ASP A 96 -5.88 24.44 2.19
N LEU A 97 -7.19 24.48 2.48
CA LEU A 97 -7.85 23.47 3.30
C LEU A 97 -7.96 22.20 2.46
N THR A 98 -7.25 21.15 2.84
CA THR A 98 -7.20 19.88 2.11
C THR A 98 -7.72 18.74 2.96
N SER A 99 -8.38 17.78 2.31
CA SER A 99 -8.55 16.45 2.85
C SER A 99 -7.47 15.52 2.30
N ARG A 100 -7.02 14.58 3.14
CA ARG A 100 -6.21 13.44 2.73
C ARG A 100 -6.90 12.17 3.16
N PHE A 101 -7.00 11.21 2.26
CA PHE A 101 -7.47 9.87 2.62
C PHE A 101 -6.62 8.78 1.99
N GLN A 102 -6.66 7.61 2.61
CA GLN A 102 -5.93 6.43 2.17
C GLN A 102 -6.81 5.18 2.24
N ILE A 103 -6.71 4.36 1.20
CA ILE A 103 -7.28 3.00 1.15
C ILE A 103 -6.11 2.05 0.92
N SER A 104 -6.03 0.97 1.71
CA SER A 104 -4.91 0.05 1.61
C SER A 104 -5.26 -1.36 2.07
N PHE A 105 -4.99 -2.33 1.21
CA PHE A 105 -5.21 -3.75 1.48
C PHE A 105 -4.12 -4.61 0.84
N LYS A 106 -3.97 -5.83 1.35
CA LYS A 106 -3.13 -6.87 0.77
C LYS A 106 -3.95 -8.14 0.58
N TYR A 107 -3.62 -8.89 -0.45
CA TYR A 107 -4.23 -10.15 -0.80
C TYR A 107 -3.18 -11.25 -0.81
N ARG A 108 -3.36 -12.27 0.03
CA ARG A 108 -2.57 -13.49 0.01
C ARG A 108 -2.98 -14.31 -1.20
N MET A 109 -2.12 -14.35 -2.22
CA MET A 109 -2.47 -14.91 -3.53
C MET A 109 -2.56 -16.44 -3.51
N PHE A 110 -1.78 -17.10 -2.67
CA PHE A 110 -1.67 -18.55 -2.62
C PHE A 110 -2.10 -19.07 -1.25
N SER A 111 -3.00 -20.06 -1.23
CA SER A 111 -3.37 -20.76 -0.01
C SER A 111 -2.24 -21.68 0.45
N GLU A 112 -2.09 -21.82 1.76
CA GLU A 112 -1.07 -22.67 2.39
C GLU A 112 -1.17 -24.13 1.92
N ASP A 113 -2.39 -24.64 1.71
CA ASP A 113 -2.63 -26.01 1.23
C ASP A 113 -2.70 -26.16 -0.31
N GLY A 114 -2.48 -25.06 -1.04
CA GLY A 114 -2.61 -25.01 -2.49
C GLY A 114 -1.55 -25.82 -3.23
N LEU A 115 -1.90 -26.34 -4.42
CA LEU A 115 -0.97 -27.10 -5.27
C LEU A 115 0.31 -26.33 -5.61
N PHE A 116 0.21 -25.01 -5.83
CA PHE A 116 1.35 -24.15 -6.11
C PHE A 116 2.32 -24.07 -4.92
N VAL A 117 1.83 -23.90 -3.69
CA VAL A 117 2.67 -23.81 -2.49
C VAL A 117 3.36 -25.14 -2.20
N LYS A 118 2.69 -26.28 -2.43
CA LYS A 118 3.31 -27.61 -2.30
C LYS A 118 4.54 -27.79 -3.17
N HIS A 119 4.54 -27.23 -4.39
CA HIS A 119 5.68 -27.30 -5.31
C HIS A 119 6.65 -26.13 -5.16
N LEU A 120 6.18 -24.96 -4.72
CA LEU A 120 6.94 -23.73 -4.56
C LEU A 120 6.61 -23.09 -3.20
N PRO A 121 7.19 -23.59 -2.09
CA PRO A 121 6.82 -23.13 -0.74
C PRO A 121 7.03 -21.64 -0.48
N TRP A 122 7.93 -21.00 -1.23
CA TRP A 122 8.18 -19.56 -1.14
C TRP A 122 6.99 -18.69 -1.61
N LEU A 123 6.00 -19.26 -2.31
CA LEU A 123 4.78 -18.56 -2.72
C LEU A 123 3.78 -18.37 -1.58
N GLU A 124 3.88 -19.15 -0.51
CA GLU A 124 2.97 -19.09 0.64
C GLU A 124 2.87 -17.67 1.24
N LYS A 125 4.01 -16.97 1.25
CA LYS A 125 4.16 -15.66 1.88
C LYS A 125 4.06 -14.50 0.89
N PHE A 126 3.66 -14.79 -0.35
CA PHE A 126 3.52 -13.80 -1.41
C PHE A 126 2.18 -13.08 -1.34
N HIS A 127 2.24 -11.75 -1.43
CA HIS A 127 1.10 -10.86 -1.34
C HIS A 127 1.04 -9.91 -2.54
N LEU A 128 -0.18 -9.65 -2.99
CA LEU A 128 -0.51 -8.50 -3.83
C LEU A 128 -0.98 -7.38 -2.91
N GLY A 129 -0.33 -6.22 -2.92
CA GLY A 129 -0.77 -5.06 -2.16
C GLY A 129 -1.33 -3.98 -3.07
N TYR A 130 -2.25 -3.19 -2.52
CA TYR A 130 -2.73 -1.97 -3.16
C TYR A 130 -2.87 -0.90 -2.09
N THR A 131 -2.20 0.23 -2.30
CA THR A 131 -2.41 1.44 -1.51
C THR A 131 -2.77 2.58 -2.46
N GLN A 132 -3.81 3.33 -2.13
CA GLN A 132 -4.18 4.56 -2.85
C GLN A 132 -4.26 5.70 -1.85
N THR A 133 -3.67 6.84 -2.19
CA THR A 133 -3.74 8.06 -1.39
C THR A 133 -4.24 9.21 -2.26
N SER A 134 -5.21 9.96 -1.78
CA SER A 134 -5.75 11.14 -2.49
C SER A 134 -5.65 12.39 -1.63
N LEU A 135 -5.23 13.49 -2.24
CA LEU A 135 -5.35 14.85 -1.71
C LEU A 135 -6.52 15.55 -2.41
N TRP A 136 -7.42 16.12 -1.62
CA TRP A 136 -8.64 16.78 -2.08
C TRP A 136 -8.66 18.22 -1.59
N ASN A 137 -8.61 19.19 -2.51
CA ASN A 137 -8.69 20.60 -2.17
C ASN A 137 -10.15 20.97 -1.85
N LEU A 138 -10.42 21.34 -0.60
CA LEU A 138 -11.76 21.70 -0.14
C LEU A 138 -12.04 23.20 -0.23
N SER A 139 -11.00 24.03 -0.34
CA SER A 139 -11.11 25.49 -0.46
C SER A 139 -11.13 26.00 -1.90
N ALA A 140 -10.64 25.22 -2.87
CA ALA A 140 -10.65 25.57 -4.28
C ALA A 140 -12.06 25.52 -4.90
N GLU A 141 -12.23 26.27 -5.99
CA GLU A 141 -13.46 26.26 -6.78
C GLU A 141 -13.74 24.85 -7.32
N SER A 142 -14.99 24.40 -7.21
CA SER A 142 -15.41 23.03 -7.55
C SER A 142 -14.77 21.90 -6.73
N LYS A 143 -13.89 22.22 -5.77
CA LYS A 143 -13.23 21.28 -4.85
C LYS A 143 -12.60 20.08 -5.59
N PRO A 144 -11.61 20.29 -6.46
CA PRO A 144 -10.98 19.21 -7.21
C PRO A 144 -10.04 18.37 -6.34
N PHE A 145 -9.82 17.13 -6.75
CA PHE A 145 -8.66 16.38 -6.29
C PHE A 145 -7.39 17.03 -6.82
N GLU A 146 -6.44 17.32 -5.93
CA GLU A 146 -5.13 17.85 -6.32
C GLU A 146 -4.24 16.74 -6.87
N ASP A 147 -4.26 15.60 -6.19
CA ASP A 147 -3.51 14.42 -6.62
C ASP A 147 -4.18 13.15 -6.11
N THR A 148 -4.02 12.07 -6.88
CA THR A 148 -4.35 10.72 -6.44
C THR A 148 -3.23 9.79 -6.86
N THR A 149 -2.52 9.23 -5.88
CA THR A 149 -1.44 8.29 -6.10
C THR A 149 -1.94 6.86 -5.95
N TYR A 150 -1.71 6.04 -6.96
CA TYR A 150 -1.96 4.61 -7.01
C TYR A 150 -0.66 3.85 -6.78
N ARG A 151 -0.62 2.98 -5.76
CA ARG A 151 0.56 2.18 -5.39
C ARG A 151 0.25 0.68 -5.30
N PRO A 152 0.11 -0.03 -6.44
CA PRO A 152 0.11 -1.48 -6.43
C PRO A 152 1.49 -2.05 -6.08
N SER A 153 1.52 -3.21 -5.45
CA SER A 153 2.77 -3.85 -5.00
C SER A 153 2.69 -5.37 -5.05
N PHE A 154 3.86 -5.99 -5.19
CA PHE A 154 4.06 -7.44 -5.09
C PHE A 154 5.17 -7.68 -4.10
N PHE A 155 4.90 -8.39 -3.01
CA PHE A 155 5.91 -8.53 -1.95
C PHE A 155 5.77 -9.84 -1.19
N TRP A 156 6.87 -10.23 -0.55
CA TRP A 156 6.89 -11.28 0.46
C TRP A 156 6.82 -10.67 1.84
N GLU A 157 6.04 -11.28 2.71
CA GLU A 157 5.95 -10.93 4.13
C GLU A 157 6.29 -12.15 4.98
N LEU A 158 7.45 -12.12 5.62
CA LEU A 158 7.99 -13.23 6.39
C LEU A 158 7.99 -12.90 7.88
N ASN A 159 7.36 -13.74 8.68
CA ASN A 159 7.49 -13.72 10.13
C ASN A 159 8.66 -14.61 10.52
N THR A 160 9.64 -14.05 11.23
CA THR A 160 10.79 -14.78 11.74
C THR A 160 10.69 -14.91 13.26
N PRO A 161 10.71 -16.14 13.82
CA PRO A 161 10.71 -16.31 15.27
C PRO A 161 11.81 -15.50 15.94
N GLN A 162 11.47 -14.83 17.04
CA GLN A 162 12.40 -14.00 17.81
C GLN A 162 13.65 -14.79 18.21
N PHE A 163 14.81 -14.37 17.69
CA PHE A 163 16.10 -14.87 18.17
C PHE A 163 17.14 -13.76 18.18
N GLY A 164 17.41 -13.21 19.37
CA GLY A 164 18.43 -12.20 19.60
C GLY A 164 18.11 -10.86 18.94
N TRP A 165 19.04 -10.35 18.12
CA TRP A 165 18.97 -9.03 17.47
C TRP A 165 18.27 -9.04 16.09
N LYS A 166 17.77 -10.20 15.64
CA LYS A 166 17.13 -10.34 14.33
C LYS A 166 15.76 -9.63 14.30
N PRO A 167 15.33 -9.11 13.14
CA PRO A 167 13.97 -8.61 12.97
C PRO A 167 12.91 -9.67 13.26
N ASP A 168 11.72 -9.25 13.69
CA ASP A 168 10.54 -10.09 13.90
C ASP A 168 9.81 -10.37 12.59
N TYR A 169 9.80 -9.39 11.68
CA TYR A 169 9.19 -9.54 10.37
C TYR A 169 10.02 -8.85 9.29
N TRP A 170 9.88 -9.36 8.07
CA TRP A 170 10.50 -8.82 6.86
C TRP A 170 9.45 -8.63 5.79
N ARG A 171 9.47 -7.44 5.15
CA ARG A 171 8.79 -7.21 3.89
C ARG A 171 9.81 -6.88 2.82
N PHE A 172 9.70 -7.47 1.64
CA PHE A 172 10.49 -7.07 0.49
C PHE A 172 9.75 -7.37 -0.80
N GLY A 173 9.95 -6.54 -1.81
CA GLY A 173 9.19 -6.67 -3.03
C GLY A 173 9.34 -5.49 -3.96
N TYR A 174 8.37 -5.37 -4.85
CA TYR A 174 8.25 -4.34 -5.86
C TYR A 174 7.02 -3.47 -5.56
N GLU A 175 7.16 -2.16 -5.77
CA GLU A 175 6.08 -1.18 -5.74
C GLU A 175 6.14 -0.37 -7.03
N HIS A 176 5.01 -0.30 -7.74
CA HIS A 176 4.77 0.73 -8.74
C HIS A 176 3.97 1.84 -8.07
N GLU A 177 4.34 3.10 -8.27
CA GLU A 177 3.61 4.25 -7.74
C GLU A 177 3.43 5.28 -8.86
N SER A 178 2.19 5.63 -9.18
CA SER A 178 1.88 6.65 -10.21
C SER A 178 0.65 7.47 -9.84
N ASN A 179 0.52 8.67 -10.39
CA ASN A 179 -0.64 9.53 -10.14
C ASN A 179 -1.78 9.37 -11.17
N GLY A 180 -1.58 8.55 -12.20
CA GLY A 180 -2.57 8.33 -13.26
C GLY A 180 -2.81 9.54 -14.18
N GLN A 181 -1.96 10.57 -14.10
CA GLN A 181 -2.03 11.75 -14.95
C GLN A 181 -1.14 11.60 -16.20
N ALA A 182 -1.32 12.48 -17.18
CA ALA A 182 -0.61 12.48 -18.45
C ALA A 182 0.10 13.82 -18.69
N GLY A 183 1.05 13.83 -19.64
CA GLY A 183 1.82 15.04 -19.97
C GLY A 183 2.63 15.55 -18.78
N ASP A 184 2.75 16.86 -18.66
CA ASP A 184 3.62 17.53 -17.67
C ASP A 184 3.23 17.25 -16.21
N GLU A 185 1.98 16.83 -15.97
CA GLU A 185 1.49 16.46 -14.64
C GLU A 185 1.70 14.96 -14.33
N SER A 186 2.14 14.16 -15.30
CA SER A 186 2.38 12.74 -15.09
C SER A 186 3.51 12.52 -14.09
N ARG A 187 3.31 11.61 -13.14
CA ARG A 187 4.37 11.17 -12.24
C ARG A 187 4.31 9.67 -12.06
N SER A 188 5.48 9.03 -12.09
CA SER A 188 5.60 7.59 -11.84
C SER A 188 6.96 7.17 -11.32
N VAL A 189 6.99 6.16 -10.46
CA VAL A 189 8.22 5.51 -9.98
C VAL A 189 7.99 4.01 -9.79
N ASP A 190 9.01 3.23 -10.09
CA ASP A 190 9.08 1.82 -9.76
C ASP A 190 10.21 1.61 -8.76
N THR A 191 9.91 0.92 -7.66
CA THR A 191 10.90 0.64 -6.62
C THR A 191 10.97 -0.83 -6.25
N LEU A 192 12.17 -1.31 -5.96
CA LEU A 192 12.38 -2.51 -5.17
C LEU A 192 12.69 -2.09 -3.74
N PHE A 193 12.10 -2.77 -2.76
CA PHE A 193 12.27 -2.42 -1.36
C PHE A 193 12.58 -3.63 -0.47
N ILE A 194 13.17 -3.33 0.68
CA ILE A 194 13.30 -4.21 1.83
C ILE A 194 12.99 -3.43 3.11
N GLN A 195 12.24 -4.04 4.00
CA GLN A 195 11.74 -3.44 5.24
C GLN A 195 11.72 -4.50 6.34
N PRO A 196 12.84 -4.71 7.05
CA PRO A 196 12.82 -5.42 8.32
C PRO A 196 12.10 -4.61 9.39
N ALA A 197 11.66 -5.28 10.44
CA ALA A 197 11.14 -4.60 11.62
C ALA A 197 11.34 -5.36 12.91
N TRP A 198 11.49 -4.61 13.98
CA TRP A 198 11.66 -5.09 15.34
C TRP A 198 10.53 -4.59 16.22
N SER A 199 10.02 -5.45 17.08
CA SER A 199 8.89 -5.23 17.97
C SER A 199 9.34 -5.50 19.41
N PHE A 200 9.20 -4.49 20.26
CA PHE A 200 9.60 -4.54 21.67
C PHE A 200 8.38 -4.28 22.55
N ASN A 201 8.11 -5.19 23.49
CA ASN A 201 7.08 -4.98 24.49
C ASN A 201 7.64 -4.11 25.62
N ILE A 202 6.97 -2.97 25.87
CA ILE A 202 7.30 -2.00 26.91
C ILE A 202 6.07 -1.88 27.82
N GLY A 203 6.01 -2.71 28.85
CA GLY A 203 4.82 -2.83 29.69
C GLY A 203 3.64 -3.39 28.90
N ASP A 204 2.53 -2.63 28.86
CA ASP A 204 1.31 -2.93 28.11
C ASP A 204 1.32 -2.39 26.66
N LYS A 205 2.44 -1.76 26.25
CA LYS A 205 2.59 -1.14 24.93
C LYS A 205 3.61 -1.90 24.10
N ASN A 206 3.50 -1.73 22.79
CA ASN A 206 4.44 -2.25 21.82
C ASN A 206 5.14 -1.08 21.11
N LEU A 207 6.45 -1.20 20.95
CA LEU A 207 7.29 -0.34 20.12
C LEU A 207 7.73 -1.13 18.89
N VAL A 208 7.33 -0.69 17.70
CA VAL A 208 7.80 -1.22 16.42
C VAL A 208 8.77 -0.22 15.80
N ILE A 209 9.90 -0.71 15.32
CA ILE A 209 10.88 0.06 14.53
C ILE A 209 11.07 -0.66 13.21
N ALA A 210 10.78 0.00 12.09
CA ALA A 210 10.77 -0.58 10.76
C ALA A 210 11.45 0.35 9.73
N PRO A 211 12.78 0.29 9.57
CA PRO A 211 13.47 0.98 8.49
C PRO A 211 13.08 0.37 7.14
N LYS A 212 12.89 1.20 6.13
CA LYS A 212 12.66 0.78 4.73
C LYS A 212 13.81 1.29 3.87
N LEU A 213 14.41 0.41 3.09
CA LEU A 213 15.40 0.74 2.07
C LEU A 213 14.81 0.43 0.70
N SER A 214 15.04 1.30 -0.27
CA SER A 214 14.48 1.16 -1.61
C SER A 214 15.46 1.60 -2.69
N THR A 215 15.38 0.96 -3.85
CA THR A 215 16.06 1.41 -5.07
C THR A 215 15.03 1.67 -6.15
N TYR A 216 15.22 2.77 -6.87
CA TYR A 216 14.40 3.14 -8.01
C TYR A 216 14.90 2.36 -9.23
N ILE A 217 14.05 1.53 -9.81
CA ILE A 217 14.37 0.77 -11.02
C ILE A 217 13.81 1.43 -12.27
N ASN A 218 12.80 2.29 -12.10
CA ASN A 218 12.24 3.15 -13.12
C ASN A 218 11.71 4.44 -12.48
N LYS A 219 11.70 5.52 -13.25
CA LYS A 219 11.13 6.83 -12.90
C LYS A 219 10.57 7.45 -14.18
N GLY A 220 9.47 8.16 -14.08
CA GLY A 220 8.99 9.02 -15.16
C GLY A 220 10.02 10.12 -15.48
N ASP A 221 10.01 10.57 -16.74
CA ASP A 221 10.89 11.63 -17.21
C ASP A 221 10.55 12.97 -16.53
N GLU A 222 9.27 13.16 -16.18
CA GLU A 222 8.74 14.32 -15.48
C GLU A 222 9.12 14.36 -13.99
N ASN A 223 9.74 13.29 -13.47
CA ASN A 223 10.18 13.19 -12.08
C ASN A 223 11.52 12.44 -11.93
N ASP A 224 12.46 12.70 -12.82
CA ASP A 224 13.75 12.03 -12.84
C ASP A 224 14.60 12.32 -11.57
N ASP A 225 14.41 13.45 -10.92
CA ASP A 225 15.08 13.89 -9.70
C ASP A 225 14.33 13.53 -8.41
N VAL A 226 13.23 12.76 -8.47
CA VAL A 226 12.41 12.33 -7.31
C VAL A 226 13.21 11.73 -6.16
N VAL A 227 14.35 11.11 -6.47
CA VAL A 227 15.27 10.49 -5.52
C VAL A 227 15.93 11.52 -4.61
N ASP A 228 16.15 12.73 -5.10
CA ASP A 228 16.77 13.80 -4.33
C ASP A 228 15.83 14.19 -3.18
N TYR A 229 14.52 14.22 -3.44
CA TYR A 229 13.50 14.63 -2.47
C TYR A 229 13.05 13.50 -1.54
N ARG A 230 12.72 12.33 -2.10
CA ARG A 230 12.15 11.19 -1.35
C ARG A 230 13.22 10.25 -0.81
N GLY A 231 14.43 10.29 -1.36
CA GLY A 231 15.54 9.46 -0.91
C GLY A 231 15.36 7.97 -1.17
N ARG A 232 16.32 7.18 -0.67
CA ARG A 232 16.32 5.71 -0.78
C ARG A 232 16.04 4.99 0.54
N SER A 233 15.76 5.75 1.59
CA SER A 233 15.53 5.22 2.91
C SER A 233 14.43 5.98 3.63
N GLY A 234 13.74 5.26 4.50
CA GLY A 234 12.76 5.79 5.42
C GLY A 234 12.75 5.01 6.71
N LEU A 235 12.05 5.54 7.70
CA LEU A 235 11.91 4.89 9.00
C LEU A 235 10.46 5.03 9.47
N THR A 236 9.87 3.91 9.86
CA THR A 236 8.60 3.89 10.57
C THR A 236 8.84 3.48 12.03
N ILE A 237 8.34 4.26 12.97
CA ILE A 237 8.31 3.95 14.41
C ILE A 237 6.87 3.99 14.87
N ARG A 238 6.36 2.89 15.43
CA ARG A 238 5.02 2.83 16.03
C ARG A 238 5.14 2.58 17.51
N TYR A 239 4.40 3.30 18.34
CA TYR A 239 4.39 3.12 19.79
C TYR A 239 2.98 3.26 20.35
N GLY A 240 2.53 2.25 21.09
CA GLY A 240 1.20 2.27 21.71
C GLY A 240 0.61 0.88 21.89
N SER A 241 -0.72 0.82 21.95
CA SER A 241 -1.46 -0.44 22.05
C SER A 241 -2.65 -0.47 21.10
N GLU A 242 -3.00 -1.67 20.63
CA GLU A 242 -4.11 -1.89 19.69
C GLU A 242 -5.48 -1.52 20.29
N ASP A 243 -5.60 -1.50 21.61
CA ASP A 243 -6.83 -1.13 22.34
C ASP A 243 -6.77 0.27 22.97
N GLY A 244 -5.68 1.01 22.75
CA GLY A 244 -5.46 2.32 23.36
C GLY A 244 -4.91 3.35 22.39
N PHE A 245 -4.15 4.30 22.93
CA PHE A 245 -3.43 5.28 22.13
C PHE A 245 -2.35 4.61 21.28
N LEU A 246 -2.21 5.04 20.02
CA LEU A 246 -1.13 4.64 19.13
C LEU A 246 -0.57 5.86 18.40
N ALA A 247 0.75 6.03 18.47
CA ALA A 247 1.50 7.01 17.70
C ALA A 247 2.33 6.30 16.63
N SER A 248 2.35 6.85 15.41
CA SER A 248 3.15 6.35 14.29
C SER A 248 3.93 7.51 13.67
N LEU A 249 5.26 7.43 13.71
CA LEU A 249 6.16 8.35 13.02
C LEU A 249 6.69 7.68 11.76
N THR A 250 6.45 8.27 10.59
CA THR A 250 7.03 7.84 9.32
C THR A 250 7.92 8.95 8.77
N THR A 251 9.14 8.62 8.38
CA THR A 251 10.09 9.57 7.79
C THR A 251 10.64 9.06 6.47
N ARG A 252 11.05 9.99 5.61
CA ARG A 252 11.86 9.74 4.41
C ARG A 252 13.07 10.65 4.41
N TYR A 253 14.23 10.11 4.02
CA TYR A 253 15.50 10.81 4.04
C TYR A 253 16.02 11.04 2.62
N GLY A 254 15.76 12.24 2.08
CA GLY A 254 16.27 12.68 0.77
C GLY A 254 17.77 13.01 0.79
N LEU A 255 18.30 13.42 -0.37
CA LEU A 255 19.65 13.96 -0.46
C LEU A 255 19.76 15.31 0.25
N GLN A 256 20.91 15.55 0.87
CA GLN A 256 21.22 16.79 1.59
C GLN A 256 20.21 17.13 2.71
N ARG A 257 19.26 18.04 2.43
CA ARG A 257 18.28 18.58 3.41
C ARG A 257 16.83 18.25 3.04
N PHE A 258 16.62 17.47 1.97
CA PHE A 258 15.30 17.03 1.56
C PHE A 258 14.82 15.84 2.40
N GLY A 259 13.52 15.61 2.41
CA GLY A 259 12.87 14.57 3.19
C GLY A 259 11.60 15.07 3.86
N ASN A 260 10.97 14.17 4.63
CA ASN A 260 9.76 14.48 5.35
C ASN A 260 9.64 13.70 6.65
N ALA A 261 8.69 14.16 7.47
CA ALA A 261 8.20 13.44 8.63
C ALA A 261 6.69 13.57 8.70
N GLN A 262 6.03 12.45 8.98
CA GLN A 262 4.60 12.36 9.28
C GLN A 262 4.42 11.72 10.65
N LEU A 263 3.69 12.37 11.55
CA LEU A 263 3.27 11.83 12.83
C LEU A 263 1.76 11.64 12.82
N ASP A 264 1.32 10.41 13.00
CA ASP A 264 -0.08 10.03 13.12
C ASP A 264 -0.39 9.60 14.55
N LEU A 265 -1.40 10.21 15.16
CA LEU A 265 -1.88 9.90 16.50
C LEU A 265 -3.31 9.37 16.41
N THR A 266 -3.56 8.22 17.02
CA THR A 266 -4.87 7.57 16.96
C THR A 266 -5.38 7.11 18.31
N TYR A 267 -6.70 7.13 18.48
CA TYR A 267 -7.37 6.63 19.67
C TYR A 267 -8.71 5.96 19.30
N PRO A 268 -9.02 4.76 19.84
CA PRO A 268 -10.26 4.06 19.53
C PRO A 268 -11.48 4.79 20.12
N ILE A 269 -12.51 4.99 19.31
CA ILE A 269 -13.77 5.62 19.72
C ILE A 269 -14.98 4.68 19.62
N ARG A 270 -14.83 3.53 18.98
CA ARG A 270 -15.84 2.47 18.93
C ARG A 270 -15.18 1.12 19.18
N GLN A 271 -15.96 0.19 19.71
CA GLN A 271 -15.54 -1.21 19.81
C GLN A 271 -15.31 -1.77 18.40
N LYS A 272 -14.39 -2.73 18.30
CA LYS A 272 -13.99 -3.40 17.05
C LYS A 272 -15.24 -4.02 16.40
N ILE A 273 -15.50 -3.73 15.13
CA ILE A 273 -16.60 -4.32 14.35
C ILE A 273 -16.13 -5.63 13.69
N PHE A 274 -14.87 -5.67 13.27
CA PHE A 274 -14.11 -6.88 12.89
C PHE A 274 -12.81 -6.92 13.68
N SER A 275 -12.08 -8.04 13.68
CA SER A 275 -10.86 -8.26 14.51
C SER A 275 -9.82 -7.11 14.47
N ARG A 276 -9.79 -6.30 13.39
CA ARG A 276 -8.88 -5.14 13.24
C ARG A 276 -9.55 -3.84 12.73
N ALA A 277 -10.84 -3.86 12.39
CA ALA A 277 -11.55 -2.67 11.93
C ALA A 277 -12.33 -2.02 13.07
N GLY A 278 -11.98 -0.79 13.39
CA GLY A 278 -12.57 0.00 14.47
C GLY A 278 -12.73 1.45 14.04
N GLY A 279 -13.64 2.18 14.67
CA GLY A 279 -13.67 3.63 14.52
C GLY A 279 -12.57 4.24 15.39
N TYR A 280 -11.62 4.95 14.78
CA TYR A 280 -10.56 5.68 15.49
C TYR A 280 -10.64 7.17 15.19
N ILE A 281 -10.41 8.03 16.18
CA ILE A 281 -10.00 9.41 15.91
C ILE A 281 -8.57 9.37 15.39
N TYR A 282 -8.28 10.20 14.39
CA TYR A 282 -7.01 10.26 13.70
C TYR A 282 -6.53 11.71 13.58
N LEU A 283 -5.36 12.01 14.14
CA LEU A 283 -4.71 13.31 14.06
C LEU A 283 -3.36 13.14 13.35
N GLN A 284 -3.17 13.85 12.25
CA GLN A 284 -2.01 13.77 11.39
C GLN A 284 -1.24 15.08 11.40
N PHE A 285 0.07 14.98 11.53
CA PHE A 285 1.02 16.07 11.35
C PHE A 285 1.95 15.72 10.20
N PHE A 286 2.09 16.58 9.20
CA PHE A 286 3.01 16.38 8.09
C PHE A 286 3.93 17.60 7.92
N HIS A 287 5.21 17.36 7.63
CA HIS A 287 6.15 18.42 7.27
C HIS A 287 7.23 17.89 6.32
N GLY A 288 7.56 18.67 5.29
CA GLY A 288 8.64 18.37 4.35
C GLY A 288 8.16 18.14 2.92
N TYR A 289 8.93 17.38 2.16
CA TYR A 289 8.73 17.15 0.72
C TYR A 289 7.91 15.89 0.44
N GLY A 290 7.29 15.76 -0.74
CA GLY A 290 6.68 14.48 -1.14
C GLY A 290 5.41 14.12 -0.37
N GLU A 291 4.56 15.10 -0.06
CA GLU A 291 3.22 14.83 0.47
C GLU A 291 2.35 14.09 -0.56
N SER A 292 2.39 14.58 -1.80
CA SER A 292 1.80 13.98 -3.00
C SER A 292 2.90 13.56 -3.97
N LEU A 293 2.54 12.76 -4.98
CA LEU A 293 3.50 12.41 -6.02
C LEU A 293 3.60 13.55 -7.04
N LEU A 294 2.52 14.28 -7.31
CA LEU A 294 2.50 15.44 -8.20
C LEU A 294 3.52 16.52 -7.78
N ASN A 295 3.49 16.92 -6.51
CA ASN A 295 4.30 17.98 -5.93
C ASN A 295 5.42 17.41 -5.05
N TYR A 296 6.12 16.38 -5.55
CA TYR A 296 7.13 15.67 -4.75
C TYR A 296 8.32 16.56 -4.35
N ASP A 297 8.57 17.60 -5.14
CA ASP A 297 9.65 18.57 -5.04
C ASP A 297 9.26 19.85 -4.28
N GLU A 298 7.99 20.00 -3.90
CA GLU A 298 7.52 21.11 -3.09
C GLU A 298 7.66 20.81 -1.60
N LYS A 299 8.11 21.82 -0.83
CA LYS A 299 8.23 21.70 0.62
C LYS A 299 6.97 22.22 1.30
N GLU A 300 6.27 21.33 1.98
CA GLU A 300 5.14 21.71 2.80
C GLU A 300 5.58 22.24 4.17
N PRO A 301 4.99 23.35 4.66
CA PRO A 301 5.09 23.75 6.06
C PRO A 301 4.40 22.70 6.95
N LEU A 302 4.34 22.94 8.26
CA LEU A 302 3.66 22.02 9.16
C LEU A 302 2.15 22.01 8.84
N ARG A 303 1.66 20.87 8.36
CA ARG A 303 0.23 20.60 8.14
C ARG A 303 -0.34 19.79 9.28
N VAL A 304 -1.54 20.16 9.74
CA VAL A 304 -2.28 19.43 10.78
C VAL A 304 -3.64 19.07 10.24
N ARG A 305 -3.99 17.78 10.29
CA ARG A 305 -5.29 17.27 9.85
C ARG A 305 -5.94 16.39 10.91
N LEU A 306 -7.25 16.52 11.06
CA LEU A 306 -8.07 15.72 11.97
C LEU A 306 -9.11 14.94 11.19
N GLY A 307 -9.41 13.72 11.61
CA GLY A 307 -10.51 12.95 11.08
C GLY A 307 -10.63 11.59 11.72
N PHE A 308 -10.91 10.58 10.90
CA PHE A 308 -11.18 9.23 11.36
C PHE A 308 -10.39 8.18 10.58
N ALA A 309 -10.16 7.04 11.22
CA ALA A 309 -9.64 5.86 10.56
C ALA A 309 -10.54 4.65 10.83
N ILE A 310 -10.51 3.73 9.86
CA ILE A 310 -11.16 2.42 9.96
C ILE A 310 -10.14 1.38 10.46
N VAL A 311 -8.87 1.56 10.08
CA VAL A 311 -7.73 0.71 10.50
C VAL A 311 -6.49 1.58 10.66
N ARG A 312 -5.57 1.20 11.56
CA ARG A 312 -4.42 2.01 12.00
C ARG A 312 -3.12 1.23 12.14
#